data_AF-A0A965C4L3-F1
#
_entry.id   AF-A0A965C4L3-F1
#
_cell.length_a   1.000
_cell.length_b   1.000
_cell.length_c   1.000
_cell.angle_alpha   90.00
_cell.angle_beta   90.00
_cell.angle_gamma   90.00
#
_symmetry.space_group_name_H-M   'P 1'
#
loop_
_entity.id
_entity.type
_entity.pdbx_description
1 polymer ?
#
loop_
_entity_poly.entity_id
_entity_poly.type
_entity_poly.pdbx_seq_one_letter_code
_entity_poly.pdbx_strand_id
1 'polypeptide(L)'
;MSERRVVITGIGAVSPQGNDRESTWAGVCAGRSGAGPITQFEASTWPVKFACEVRDFKLQADAYLPQHQKYLNRPSEFGLAAAHEAMMDSGLVARQCTADGRIETAIACDPELFGISIGAGIGAVSPKELASMLRSLAADGNYAELGRVVQDQTESRIFLRNH
;
A
#
# COMPACT_ATOMS: atom_id res chain seq x y z
N MET A 1 32.07 3.24 18.43
CA MET A 1 31.27 2.25 17.69
C MET A 1 31.77 2.26 16.26
N SER A 2 32.05 1.11 15.66
CA SER A 2 32.30 1.04 14.21
C SER A 2 30.98 1.24 13.47
N GLU A 3 30.97 2.06 12.43
CA GLU A 3 29.80 2.19 11.56
C GLU A 3 29.51 0.85 10.88
N ARG A 4 28.27 0.39 10.98
CA ARG A 4 27.81 -0.80 10.26
C ARG A 4 27.52 -0.40 8.83
N ARG A 5 28.02 -1.16 7.86
CA ARG A 5 27.64 -1.02 6.45
C ARG A 5 26.20 -1.48 6.28
N VAL A 6 25.39 -0.65 5.65
CA VAL A 6 24.01 -0.97 5.27
C VAL A 6 23.96 -1.21 3.77
N VAL A 7 23.28 -2.26 3.36
CA VAL A 7 23.10 -2.64 1.95
C VAL A 7 21.62 -2.88 1.67
N ILE A 8 21.21 -2.68 0.42
CA ILE A 8 19.88 -3.02 -0.05
C ILE A 8 19.96 -4.44 -0.60
N THR A 9 19.20 -5.36 -0.01
CA THR A 9 19.17 -6.78 -0.43
C THR A 9 17.95 -7.12 -1.26
N GLY A 10 16.86 -6.37 -1.14
CA GLY A 10 15.64 -6.59 -1.91
C GLY A 10 14.90 -5.29 -2.21
N ILE A 11 14.23 -5.25 -3.35
CA ILE A 11 13.43 -4.11 -3.82
C ILE A 11 12.08 -4.62 -4.30
N GLY A 12 11.02 -3.87 -3.99
CA GLY A 12 9.69 -4.07 -4.56
C GLY A 12 9.00 -2.74 -4.82
N ALA A 13 8.11 -2.70 -5.81
CA ALA A 13 7.47 -1.47 -6.24
C ALA A 13 6.07 -1.70 -6.80
N VAL A 14 5.14 -0.83 -6.40
CA VAL A 14 3.85 -0.66 -7.08
C VAL A 14 3.72 0.80 -7.46
N SER A 15 3.52 1.07 -8.75
CA SER A 15 3.54 2.42 -9.29
C SER A 15 2.62 2.57 -10.49
N PRO A 16 2.35 3.81 -10.94
CA PRO A 16 1.66 4.05 -12.21
C PRO A 16 2.41 3.54 -13.45
N GLN A 17 3.67 3.13 -13.30
CA GLN A 17 4.52 2.62 -14.38
C GLN A 17 4.58 1.09 -14.46
N GLY A 18 4.12 0.41 -13.40
CA GLY A 18 4.20 -1.04 -13.23
C GLY A 18 3.75 -1.51 -11.84
N ASN A 19 3.29 -2.76 -11.74
CA ASN A 19 2.79 -3.35 -10.49
C ASN A 19 3.84 -4.21 -9.76
N ASP A 20 5.07 -4.18 -10.26
CA ASP A 20 6.25 -4.86 -9.75
C ASP A 20 7.50 -4.01 -10.08
N ARG A 21 8.66 -4.37 -9.53
CA ARG A 21 9.93 -3.67 -9.70
C ARG A 21 10.40 -3.67 -11.15
N GLU A 22 10.20 -4.77 -11.89
CA GLU A 22 10.73 -4.94 -13.24
C GLU A 22 9.94 -4.09 -14.23
N SER A 23 8.61 -4.16 -14.15
CA SER A 23 7.70 -3.37 -14.98
C SER A 23 7.80 -1.88 -14.66
N THR A 24 7.93 -1.52 -13.37
CA THR A 24 8.19 -0.14 -12.94
C THR A 24 9.51 0.37 -13.53
N TRP A 25 10.61 -0.36 -13.36
CA TRP A 25 11.92 0.03 -13.86
C TRP A 25 11.95 0.16 -15.38
N ALA A 26 11.42 -0.83 -16.08
CA ALA A 26 11.30 -0.81 -17.54
C ALA A 26 10.49 0.39 -18.02
N GLY A 27 9.47 0.82 -17.27
CA GLY A 27 8.67 2.00 -17.59
C GLY A 27 9.41 3.31 -17.44
N VAL A 28 10.17 3.43 -16.36
CA VAL A 28 11.03 4.59 -16.13
C VAL A 28 12.10 4.67 -17.22
N CYS A 29 12.81 3.58 -17.50
CA CYS A 29 13.86 3.56 -18.54
C CYS A 29 13.33 3.84 -19.94
N ALA A 30 12.10 3.42 -20.25
CA ALA A 30 11.45 3.70 -21.53
C ALA A 30 10.79 5.08 -21.61
N GLY A 31 10.82 5.89 -20.54
CA GLY A 31 10.16 7.19 -20.50
C GLY A 31 8.63 7.10 -20.63
N ARG A 32 8.02 5.98 -20.22
CA ARG A 32 6.56 5.84 -20.23
C ARG A 32 5.95 6.87 -19.30
N SER A 33 4.84 7.50 -19.70
CA SER A 33 4.09 8.39 -18.80
C SER A 33 3.08 7.58 -18.00
N GLY A 34 3.11 7.75 -16.67
CA GLY A 34 2.07 7.23 -15.79
C GLY A 34 0.79 8.08 -15.81
N ALA A 35 0.85 9.31 -16.31
CA ALA A 35 -0.27 10.24 -16.29
C ALA A 35 -1.35 9.86 -17.31
N GLY A 36 -2.61 9.95 -16.92
CA GLY A 36 -3.75 9.77 -17.79
C GLY A 36 -5.02 10.37 -17.17
N PRO A 37 -6.17 10.27 -17.87
CA PRO A 37 -7.46 10.68 -17.30
C PRO A 37 -7.73 9.98 -15.97
N ILE A 38 -8.35 10.69 -15.03
CA ILE A 38 -8.83 10.08 -13.79
C ILE A 38 -9.92 9.06 -14.14
N THR A 39 -9.77 7.82 -13.68
CA THR A 39 -10.76 6.74 -13.88
C THR A 39 -11.34 6.23 -12.57
N GLN A 40 -10.72 6.55 -11.44
CA GLN A 40 -11.20 6.12 -10.13
C GLN A 40 -12.53 6.76 -9.73
N PHE A 41 -12.88 7.93 -10.26
CA PHE A 41 -14.14 8.62 -10.01
C PHE A 41 -14.48 9.60 -11.14
N GLU A 42 -15.72 10.08 -11.17
CA GLU A 42 -16.16 11.06 -12.17
C GLU A 42 -15.60 12.45 -11.89
N ALA A 43 -14.62 12.85 -12.71
CA ALA A 43 -13.84 14.08 -12.53
C ALA A 43 -14.26 15.25 -13.45
N SER A 44 -15.35 15.12 -14.21
CA SER A 44 -15.75 16.13 -15.22
C SER A 44 -15.95 17.54 -14.66
N THR A 45 -16.42 17.66 -13.41
CA THR A 45 -16.65 18.92 -12.70
C THR A 45 -15.41 19.48 -11.97
N TRP A 46 -14.29 18.75 -11.99
CA TRP A 46 -13.07 19.14 -11.28
C TRP A 46 -12.14 19.98 -12.15
N PRO A 47 -11.36 20.90 -11.55
CA PRO A 47 -10.36 21.68 -12.29
C PRO A 47 -9.22 20.79 -12.83
N VAL A 48 -8.89 19.72 -12.13
CA VAL A 48 -7.88 18.73 -12.54
C VAL A 48 -8.57 17.41 -12.89
N LYS A 49 -8.27 16.87 -14.07
CA LYS A 49 -8.95 15.69 -14.66
C LYS A 49 -8.00 14.55 -15.00
N PHE A 50 -6.74 14.67 -14.59
CA PHE A 50 -5.70 13.68 -14.85
C PHE A 50 -4.99 13.32 -13.54
N ALA A 51 -4.47 12.10 -13.49
CA ALA A 51 -3.69 11.58 -12.38
C ALA A 51 -2.72 10.49 -12.87
N CYS A 52 -1.77 10.12 -12.01
CA CYS A 52 -0.94 8.95 -12.20
C CYS A 52 -1.53 7.80 -11.39
N GLU A 53 -2.53 7.13 -11.94
CA GLU A 53 -3.22 6.01 -11.26
C GLU A 53 -2.44 4.71 -11.44
N VAL A 54 -2.38 3.88 -10.39
CA VAL A 54 -1.94 2.48 -10.51
C VAL A 54 -3.06 1.70 -11.21
N ARG A 55 -2.72 1.05 -12.33
CA ARG A 55 -3.68 0.37 -13.22
C ARG A 55 -3.58 -1.15 -13.08
N ASP A 56 -4.72 -1.82 -13.26
CA ASP A 56 -4.83 -3.29 -13.30
C ASP A 56 -4.22 -4.03 -12.09
N PHE A 57 -4.06 -3.34 -10.96
CA PHE A 57 -3.45 -3.90 -9.77
C PHE A 57 -4.42 -4.80 -9.01
N LYS A 58 -3.94 -6.00 -8.66
CA LYS A 58 -4.56 -6.95 -7.75
C LYS A 58 -3.51 -7.42 -6.74
N LEU A 59 -3.86 -7.37 -5.46
CA LEU A 59 -3.01 -7.90 -4.40
C LEU A 59 -2.99 -9.44 -4.48
N GLN A 60 -1.80 -10.02 -4.46
CA GLN A 60 -1.63 -11.48 -4.48
C GLN A 60 -2.10 -12.10 -3.17
N ALA A 61 -2.77 -13.26 -3.25
CA ALA A 61 -3.39 -13.90 -2.10
C ALA A 61 -2.38 -14.41 -1.06
N ASP A 62 -1.13 -14.62 -1.45
CA ASP A 62 -0.04 -15.02 -0.57
C ASP A 62 0.71 -13.85 0.08
N ALA A 63 0.36 -12.60 -0.24
CA ALA A 63 0.90 -11.41 0.40
C ALA A 63 0.25 -11.12 1.77
N TYR A 64 -0.87 -11.76 2.10
CA TYR A 64 -1.61 -11.53 3.35
C TYR A 64 -2.34 -12.77 3.85
N LEU A 65 -2.67 -12.81 5.13
CA LEU A 65 -3.58 -13.82 5.67
C LEU A 65 -5.01 -13.46 5.26
N PRO A 66 -5.81 -14.39 4.68
CA PRO A 66 -7.15 -14.09 4.17
C PRO A 66 -8.07 -13.37 5.18
N GLN A 67 -7.98 -13.73 6.46
CA GLN A 67 -8.74 -13.09 7.55
C GLN A 67 -8.43 -11.60 7.75
N HIS A 68 -7.27 -11.12 7.28
CA HIS A 68 -6.83 -9.74 7.41
C HIS A 68 -7.24 -8.84 6.23
N GLN A 69 -7.79 -9.42 5.15
CA GLN A 69 -8.14 -8.67 3.93
C GLN A 69 -9.05 -7.46 4.21
N LYS A 70 -10.03 -7.64 5.10
CA LYS A 70 -11.01 -6.59 5.47
C LYS A 70 -10.38 -5.36 6.14
N TYR A 71 -9.16 -5.47 6.66
CA TYR A 71 -8.46 -4.37 7.29
C TYR A 71 -7.57 -3.59 6.32
N LEU A 72 -7.39 -4.06 5.08
CA LEU A 72 -6.58 -3.38 4.08
C LEU A 72 -7.40 -2.26 3.41
N ASN A 73 -6.74 -1.13 3.18
CA ASN A 73 -7.18 -0.09 2.27
C ASN A 73 -6.25 -0.08 1.05
N ARG A 74 -6.62 0.68 0.02
CA ARG A 74 -5.87 0.73 -1.25
C ARG A 74 -4.38 1.07 -1.07
N PRO A 75 -3.98 2.13 -0.33
CA PRO A 75 -2.58 2.37 0.00
C PRO A 75 -1.89 1.19 0.72
N SER A 76 -2.56 0.56 1.68
CA SER A 76 -2.02 -0.61 2.40
C SER A 76 -1.82 -1.81 1.48
N GLU A 77 -2.71 -2.05 0.51
CA GLU A 77 -2.53 -3.10 -0.49
C GLU A 77 -1.26 -2.87 -1.33
N PHE A 78 -1.01 -1.63 -1.78
CA PHE A 78 0.20 -1.29 -2.53
C PHE A 78 1.47 -1.48 -1.70
N GLY A 79 1.46 -0.98 -0.46
CA GLY A 79 2.59 -1.13 0.45
C GLY A 79 2.89 -2.60 0.75
N LEU A 80 1.85 -3.41 0.95
CA LEU A 80 2.00 -4.83 1.23
C LEU A 80 2.52 -5.61 0.02
N ALA A 81 2.01 -5.32 -1.18
CA ALA A 81 2.53 -5.93 -2.40
C ALA A 81 4.00 -5.59 -2.64
N ALA A 82 4.39 -4.31 -2.48
CA ALA A 82 5.78 -3.89 -2.63
C ALA A 82 6.70 -4.50 -1.55
N ALA A 83 6.25 -4.55 -0.30
CA ALA A 83 7.00 -5.18 0.79
C ALA A 83 7.15 -6.69 0.56
N HIS A 84 6.09 -7.37 0.10
CA HIS A 84 6.12 -8.79 -0.22
C HIS A 84 7.12 -9.08 -1.35
N GLU A 85 7.08 -8.30 -2.44
CA GLU A 85 8.06 -8.40 -3.52
C GLU A 85 9.50 -8.17 -3.03
N ALA A 86 9.74 -7.13 -2.22
CA ALA A 86 11.06 -6.84 -1.67
C ALA A 86 11.59 -7.97 -0.77
N MET A 87 10.71 -8.57 0.04
CA MET A 87 11.08 -9.71 0.90
C MET A 87 11.45 -10.93 0.07
N MET A 88 10.69 -11.24 -0.97
CA MET A 88 11.01 -12.34 -1.89
C MET A 88 12.33 -12.10 -2.62
N ASP A 89 12.55 -10.89 -3.13
CA ASP A 89 13.79 -10.50 -3.81
C ASP A 89 15.03 -10.59 -2.90
N SER A 90 14.86 -10.24 -1.62
CA SER A 90 15.96 -10.29 -0.64
C SER A 90 16.50 -11.70 -0.35
N GLY A 91 15.74 -12.74 -0.71
CA GLY A 91 16.04 -14.13 -0.34
C GLY A 91 15.89 -14.44 1.16
N LEU A 92 15.36 -13.50 1.96
CA LEU A 92 15.12 -13.70 3.39
C LEU A 92 13.89 -14.56 3.69
N VAL A 93 13.09 -14.89 2.68
CA VAL A 93 11.88 -15.69 2.82
C VAL A 93 12.18 -17.16 2.48
N ALA A 94 12.16 -18.03 3.49
CA ALA A 94 12.22 -19.47 3.30
C ALA A 94 10.82 -20.07 3.48
N ARG A 95 10.26 -20.72 2.46
CA ARG A 95 9.09 -21.60 2.65
C ARG A 95 9.57 -22.91 3.26
N GLN A 96 9.17 -23.19 4.49
CA GLN A 96 9.37 -24.48 5.14
C GLN A 96 8.04 -25.24 5.16
N CYS A 97 8.03 -26.49 4.72
CA CYS A 97 6.90 -27.37 4.99
C CYS A 97 7.10 -27.98 6.37
N THR A 98 6.13 -27.78 7.28
CA THR A 98 6.11 -28.50 8.55
C THR A 98 5.73 -29.96 8.32
N ALA A 99 6.01 -30.82 9.32
CA ALA A 99 5.72 -32.25 9.26
C ALA A 99 4.23 -32.56 8.99
N ASP A 100 3.33 -31.62 9.33
CA ASP A 100 1.88 -31.72 9.12
C ASP A 100 1.42 -31.24 7.73
N GLY A 101 2.36 -30.92 6.83
CA GLY A 101 2.08 -30.49 5.45
C GLY A 101 1.68 -29.01 5.33
N ARG A 102 1.84 -28.20 6.39
CA ARG A 102 1.59 -26.75 6.31
C ARG A 102 2.83 -26.06 5.76
N ILE A 103 2.61 -25.14 4.81
CA ILE A 103 3.66 -24.24 4.36
C ILE A 103 3.76 -23.10 5.38
N GLU A 104 4.83 -23.09 6.16
CA GLU A 104 5.21 -21.97 7.00
C GLU A 104 6.23 -21.11 6.27
N THR A 105 5.91 -19.83 6.14
CA THR A 105 6.86 -18.84 5.66
C THR A 105 7.76 -18.46 6.83
N ALA A 106 8.98 -19.01 6.84
CA ALA A 106 10.00 -18.69 7.83
C ALA A 106 10.90 -17.56 7.30
N ILE A 107 11.13 -16.54 8.13
CA ILE A 107 12.13 -15.53 7.83
C ILE A 107 13.50 -16.13 8.19
N ALA A 108 14.45 -16.10 7.27
CA ALA A 108 15.81 -16.60 7.45
C ALA A 108 16.68 -15.66 8.31
N CYS A 109 16.09 -14.99 9.29
CA CYS A 109 16.79 -14.14 10.25
C CYS A 109 16.12 -14.17 11.62
N ASP A 110 16.85 -13.76 12.65
CA ASP A 110 16.33 -13.59 14.00
C ASP A 110 15.20 -12.53 13.99
N PRO A 111 13.97 -12.88 14.40
CA PRO A 111 12.85 -11.93 14.46
C PRO A 111 13.12 -10.73 15.37
N GLU A 112 13.91 -10.89 16.44
CA GLU A 112 14.25 -9.81 17.38
C GLU A 112 15.19 -8.76 16.76
N LEU A 113 15.81 -9.10 15.63
CA LEU A 113 16.69 -8.22 14.85
C LEU A 113 16.01 -7.67 13.60
N PHE A 114 14.74 -8.02 13.36
CA PHE A 114 13.97 -7.59 12.20
C PHE A 114 13.07 -6.40 12.56
N GLY A 115 13.20 -5.31 11.81
CA GLY A 115 12.40 -4.10 12.00
C GLY A 115 11.61 -3.73 10.75
N ILE A 116 10.46 -3.10 10.95
CA ILE A 116 9.64 -2.56 9.86
C ILE A 116 9.51 -1.05 10.06
N SER A 117 9.81 -0.29 9.00
CA SER A 117 9.57 1.15 8.94
C SER A 117 8.76 1.46 7.69
N ILE A 118 7.52 1.91 7.87
CA ILE A 118 6.56 2.23 6.80
C ILE A 118 5.94 3.59 7.10
N GLY A 119 5.83 4.44 6.09
CA GLY A 119 5.19 5.75 6.19
C GLY A 119 4.19 5.99 5.07
N ALA A 120 3.13 6.75 5.37
CA ALA A 120 2.16 7.26 4.40
C ALA A 120 1.86 8.73 4.73
N GLY A 121 1.87 9.60 3.73
CA GLY A 121 1.72 11.05 3.92
C GLY A 121 0.28 11.50 4.19
N ILE A 122 -0.67 10.92 3.46
CA ILE A 122 -2.10 11.04 3.72
C ILE A 122 -2.54 9.63 4.13
N GLY A 123 -3.37 9.52 5.17
CA GLY A 123 -3.77 8.25 5.76
C GLY A 123 -4.54 7.33 4.80
N ALA A 124 -5.25 6.36 5.37
CA ALA A 124 -5.95 5.27 4.70
C ALA A 124 -7.17 5.65 3.83
N VAL A 125 -7.18 6.81 3.17
CA VAL A 125 -8.33 7.31 2.41
C VAL A 125 -8.21 6.90 0.94
N SER A 126 -9.22 6.22 0.42
CA SER A 126 -9.28 5.90 -1.01
C SER A 126 -9.53 7.17 -1.84
N PRO A 127 -9.14 7.19 -3.13
CA PRO A 127 -9.42 8.34 -4.00
C PRO A 127 -10.91 8.71 -4.08
N LYS A 128 -11.81 7.72 -4.02
CA LYS A 128 -13.26 7.95 -4.02
C LYS A 128 -13.75 8.62 -2.74
N GLU A 129 -13.28 8.15 -1.58
CA GLU A 129 -13.60 8.74 -0.28
C GLU A 129 -13.05 10.16 -0.19
N LEU A 130 -11.80 10.37 -0.62
CA LEU A 130 -11.19 11.69 -0.66
C LEU A 130 -11.98 12.63 -1.59
N ALA A 131 -12.36 12.17 -2.78
CA ALA A 131 -13.18 12.95 -3.70
C ALA A 131 -14.58 13.24 -3.13
N SER A 132 -15.16 12.32 -2.35
CA SER A 132 -16.44 12.55 -1.65
C SER A 132 -16.31 13.61 -0.58
N MET A 133 -15.27 13.53 0.26
CA MET A 133 -14.98 14.54 1.29
C MET A 133 -14.76 15.92 0.67
N LEU A 134 -13.95 16.01 -0.39
CA LEU A 134 -13.68 17.28 -1.05
C LEU A 134 -14.94 17.87 -1.71
N ARG A 135 -15.87 17.04 -2.20
CA ARG A 135 -17.17 17.51 -2.72
C ARG A 135 -18.08 18.05 -1.63
N SER A 136 -18.17 17.40 -0.47
CA SER A 136 -18.98 17.93 0.64
C SER A 136 -18.41 19.26 1.16
N LEU A 137 -17.08 19.38 1.20
CA LEU A 137 -16.41 20.64 1.55
C LEU A 137 -16.67 21.77 0.55
N ALA A 138 -16.70 21.47 -0.75
CA ALA A 138 -16.96 22.44 -1.81
C ALA A 138 -18.40 22.96 -1.83
N ALA A 139 -19.36 22.17 -1.32
CA ALA A 139 -20.76 22.54 -1.25
C ALA A 139 -21.07 23.53 -0.11
N ASP A 140 -20.51 23.30 1.08
CA ASP A 140 -20.95 24.00 2.30
C ASP A 140 -19.87 24.89 2.96
N GLY A 141 -18.61 24.82 2.52
CA GLY A 141 -17.50 25.59 3.08
C GLY A 141 -17.21 25.31 4.57
N ASN A 142 -17.82 24.28 5.15
CA ASN A 142 -17.83 23.99 6.57
C ASN A 142 -16.88 22.84 6.92
N TYR A 143 -15.87 23.13 7.73
CA TYR A 143 -14.80 22.19 8.10
C TYR A 143 -15.22 21.18 9.19
N ALA A 144 -16.40 21.32 9.79
CA ALA A 144 -16.85 20.51 10.93
C ALA A 144 -17.08 19.02 10.59
N GLU A 145 -17.47 18.69 9.35
CA GLU A 145 -17.69 17.30 8.92
C GLU A 145 -16.38 16.54 8.65
N LEU A 146 -15.29 17.25 8.36
CA LEU A 146 -14.00 16.65 8.08
C LEU A 146 -13.46 15.88 9.30
N GLY A 147 -13.64 16.47 10.49
CA GLY A 147 -13.28 15.84 11.76
C GLY A 147 -14.07 14.55 12.00
N ARG A 148 -15.37 14.53 11.67
CA ARG A 148 -16.20 13.31 11.80
C ARG A 148 -15.75 12.21 10.85
N VAL A 149 -15.54 12.50 9.56
CA VAL A 149 -15.16 11.44 8.59
C VAL A 149 -13.77 10.88 8.89
N VAL A 150 -12.81 11.72 9.29
CA VAL A 150 -11.49 11.27 9.71
C VAL A 150 -11.58 10.48 11.03
N GLN A 151 -12.38 10.92 11.99
CA GLN A 151 -12.54 10.24 13.27
C GLN A 151 -13.27 8.91 13.14
N ASP A 152 -14.31 8.82 12.31
CA ASP A 152 -15.04 7.57 12.03
C ASP A 152 -14.12 6.52 11.39
N GLN A 153 -13.21 6.94 10.50
CA GLN A 153 -12.21 6.06 9.87
C GLN A 153 -11.05 5.68 10.80
N THR A 154 -10.67 6.58 11.73
CA THR A 154 -9.59 6.37 12.68
C THR A 154 -10.05 5.50 13.86
N GLU A 155 -11.26 5.73 14.38
CA GLU A 155 -11.86 4.95 15.47
C GLU A 155 -12.32 3.56 15.00
N SER A 156 -12.75 3.41 13.74
CA SER A 156 -13.12 2.09 13.17
C SER A 156 -11.95 1.12 13.02
N ARG A 157 -10.69 1.58 13.12
CA ARG A 157 -9.49 0.74 12.93
C ARG A 157 -8.53 0.69 14.11
N ILE A 158 -8.70 1.55 15.13
CA ILE A 158 -7.83 1.59 16.31
C ILE A 158 -8.36 0.77 17.51
N PHE A 159 -9.63 0.37 17.53
CA PHE A 159 -10.14 -0.50 18.60
C PHE A 159 -9.91 -2.00 18.32
N LEU A 160 -8.67 -2.46 18.52
CA LEU A 160 -8.47 -3.75 19.18
C LEU A 160 -8.74 -3.52 20.68
N ARG A 161 -10.02 -3.58 21.04
CA ARG A 161 -10.45 -3.57 22.44
C ARG A 161 -10.10 -4.94 23.01
N ASN A 162 -9.13 -4.96 23.93
CA ASN A 162 -8.88 -6.06 24.84
C ASN A 162 -10.20 -6.61 25.38
N HIS A 163 -10.51 -7.86 25.07
CA HIS A 163 -11.26 -8.80 25.91
C HIS A 163 -10.83 -10.23 25.56
#